data_AF-A0A162D5T2-F1
#
_entry.id   AF-A0A162D5T2-F1
#
_cell.length_a   1.000
_cell.length_b   1.000
_cell.length_c   1.000
_cell.angle_alpha   90.00
_cell.angle_beta   90.00
_cell.angle_gamma   90.00
#
_symmetry.space_group_name_H-M   'P 1'
#
loop_
_entity.id
_entity.type
_entity.pdbx_description
1 polymer ?
#
loop_
_entity_poly.entity_id
_entity_poly.type
_entity_poly.pdbx_seq_one_letter_code
_entity_poly.pdbx_strand_id
1 'polypeptide(L)'
;MKKKRRLNEELKQQTKNDINKQSRLDVEAEGRRVKRVQEQEETKQNRLREQALRQQALREEENEEERHIRLQEKARRQQALCAVETYEERRDRLMEDKMRHPTHCKQETVEGRMSRASVDRLRHQMYLIVENHEEAEVRRELNREQMTTNRAAEIKKETEQRREESQLRMERLRQERQQDEELLRAMNAMEQAEIIPLETEKDRTFREELLAARNRVGVPRTHRAACKVLASEDHLAMLDCGEMNVTCGERNARHFKGERAADKKFTQCCGKGKVILHPPKQCPQPLAKVLQNNHSKAKVFMTMIRNYNSAHDFDSLRANISSPPGRGTYCFRIHGQVYHSTTPVDANTTNPKYTDLYFMDAAQASEFRGNFSSNGGCYRNLMEELDTMLQEKNPYA
;
A
#
# COMPACT_ATOMS: atom_id res chain seq x y z
N MET A 1 -25.61 83.50 24.30
CA MET A 1 -26.53 83.30 25.46
C MET A 1 -27.93 82.78 25.10
N LYS A 2 -28.63 83.30 24.06
CA LYS A 2 -30.02 82.88 23.74
C LYS A 2 -30.18 81.43 23.22
N LYS A 3 -29.24 80.90 22.43
CA LYS A 3 -29.30 79.54 21.83
C LYS A 3 -29.19 78.39 22.86
N LYS A 4 -28.32 78.56 23.87
CA LYS A 4 -28.13 77.60 24.99
C LYS A 4 -29.33 77.56 25.95
N ARG A 5 -30.04 78.69 26.11
CA ARG A 5 -31.29 78.74 26.88
C ARG A 5 -32.42 77.98 26.16
N ARG A 6 -32.58 78.15 24.84
CA ARG A 6 -33.56 77.41 24.03
C ARG A 6 -33.35 75.89 24.06
N LEU A 7 -32.11 75.42 23.89
CA LEU A 7 -31.80 73.99 23.94
C LEU A 7 -32.10 73.36 25.32
N ASN A 8 -31.82 74.07 26.42
CA ASN A 8 -32.16 73.62 27.77
C ASN A 8 -33.67 73.60 28.03
N GLU A 9 -34.43 74.45 27.36
CA GLU A 9 -35.89 74.54 27.47
C GLU A 9 -36.55 73.42 26.66
N GLU A 10 -36.03 73.11 25.47
CA GLU A 10 -36.39 71.93 24.66
C GLU A 10 -36.13 70.62 25.40
N LEU A 11 -34.96 70.46 26.02
CA LEU A 11 -34.63 69.24 26.80
C LEU A 11 -35.58 69.06 27.99
N LYS A 12 -35.88 70.14 28.72
CA LYS A 12 -36.86 70.12 29.82
C LYS A 12 -38.26 69.75 29.35
N GLN A 13 -38.66 70.27 28.19
CA GLN A 13 -39.96 69.94 27.60
C GLN A 13 -40.01 68.49 27.15
N GLN A 14 -38.92 67.96 26.61
CA GLN A 14 -38.78 66.56 26.21
C GLN A 14 -38.83 65.62 27.42
N THR A 15 -38.07 65.89 28.48
CA THR A 15 -38.15 65.12 29.74
C THR A 15 -39.55 65.18 30.35
N LYS A 16 -40.22 66.34 30.32
CA LYS A 16 -41.58 66.49 30.83
C LYS A 16 -42.60 65.69 30.00
N ASN A 17 -42.43 65.66 28.69
CA ASN A 17 -43.24 64.84 27.78
C ASN A 17 -43.01 63.35 28.01
N ASP A 18 -41.76 62.93 28.24
CA ASP A 18 -41.40 61.54 28.52
C ASP A 18 -41.96 61.08 29.87
N ILE A 19 -41.92 61.91 30.91
CA ILE A 19 -42.53 61.63 32.22
C ILE A 19 -44.05 61.52 32.09
N ASN A 20 -44.69 62.42 31.34
CA ASN A 20 -46.14 62.38 31.13
C ASN A 20 -46.55 61.13 30.33
N LYS A 21 -45.77 60.76 29.31
CA LYS A 21 -45.94 59.52 28.55
C LYS A 21 -45.80 58.30 29.47
N GLN A 22 -44.77 58.27 30.32
CA GLN A 22 -44.54 57.16 31.24
C GLN A 22 -45.69 57.01 32.24
N SER A 23 -46.12 58.11 32.87
CA SER A 23 -47.28 58.11 33.79
C SER A 23 -48.55 57.58 33.11
N ARG A 24 -48.82 57.97 31.86
CA ARG A 24 -49.93 57.44 31.07
C ARG A 24 -49.83 55.92 30.84
N LEU A 25 -48.62 55.43 30.51
CA LEU A 25 -48.38 54.01 30.31
C LEU A 25 -48.52 53.21 31.61
N ASP A 26 -48.12 53.78 32.75
CA ASP A 26 -48.24 53.14 34.06
C ASP A 26 -49.72 52.98 34.46
N VAL A 27 -50.54 54.03 34.25
CA VAL A 27 -51.99 53.97 34.46
C VAL A 27 -52.66 52.93 33.55
N GLU A 28 -52.24 52.86 32.28
CA GLU A 28 -52.77 51.87 31.33
C GLU A 28 -52.35 50.43 31.68
N ALA A 29 -51.10 50.24 32.13
CA ALA A 29 -50.58 48.95 32.57
C ALA A 29 -51.35 48.45 33.80
N GLU A 30 -51.63 49.34 34.76
CA GLU A 30 -52.40 48.98 35.96
C GLU A 30 -53.86 48.66 35.62
N GLY A 31 -54.50 49.44 34.74
CA GLY A 31 -55.84 49.13 34.22
C GLY A 31 -55.91 47.76 33.51
N ARG A 32 -54.86 47.38 32.77
CA ARG A 32 -54.76 46.05 32.14
C ARG A 32 -54.54 44.94 33.17
N ARG A 33 -53.79 45.18 34.26
CA ARG A 33 -53.58 44.21 35.34
C ARG A 33 -54.88 43.90 36.06
N VAL A 34 -55.63 44.93 36.47
CA VAL A 34 -56.93 44.76 37.13
C VAL A 34 -57.89 43.96 36.26
N LYS A 35 -57.97 44.28 34.96
CA LYS A 35 -58.80 43.53 34.00
C LYS A 35 -58.38 42.06 33.85
N ARG A 36 -57.08 41.74 33.89
CA ARG A 36 -56.58 40.35 33.81
C ARG A 36 -56.89 39.52 35.06
N VAL A 37 -56.91 40.15 36.24
CA VAL A 37 -57.25 39.48 37.51
C VAL A 37 -58.75 39.16 37.58
N GLN A 38 -59.58 40.00 36.99
CA GLN A 38 -61.04 39.85 36.95
C GLN A 38 -61.56 39.07 35.72
N GLU A 39 -60.65 38.53 34.89
CA GLU A 39 -60.99 37.82 33.66
C GLU A 39 -61.57 36.43 33.95
N GLN A 40 -62.63 36.04 33.23
CA GLN A 40 -63.18 34.67 33.31
C GLN A 40 -62.23 33.67 32.60
N GLU A 41 -62.24 32.40 33.01
CA GLU A 41 -61.28 31.41 32.52
C GLU A 41 -61.39 31.17 31.00
N GLU A 42 -62.60 31.20 30.44
CA GLU A 42 -62.82 31.07 28.99
C GLU A 42 -62.24 32.26 28.21
N THR A 43 -62.50 33.48 28.67
CA THR A 43 -61.93 34.69 28.08
C THR A 43 -60.40 34.71 28.15
N LYS A 44 -59.84 34.22 29.27
CA LYS A 44 -58.40 34.07 29.47
C LYS A 44 -57.80 33.03 28.51
N GLN A 45 -58.46 31.88 28.33
CA GLN A 45 -58.01 30.86 27.38
C GLN A 45 -58.03 31.39 25.94
N ASN A 46 -59.09 32.07 25.53
CA ASN A 46 -59.19 32.67 24.20
C ASN A 46 -58.12 33.72 23.97
N ARG A 47 -57.89 34.61 24.96
CA ARG A 47 -56.80 35.60 24.90
C ARG A 47 -55.42 34.95 24.78
N LEU A 48 -55.15 33.87 25.52
CA LEU A 48 -53.88 33.14 25.44
C LEU A 48 -53.72 32.43 24.09
N ARG A 49 -54.80 31.84 23.54
CA ARG A 49 -54.79 31.22 22.20
C ARG A 49 -54.50 32.25 21.11
N GLU A 50 -55.21 33.38 21.12
CA GLU A 50 -54.93 34.47 20.18
C GLU A 50 -53.51 35.03 20.35
N GLN A 51 -53.02 35.15 21.58
CA GLN A 51 -51.65 35.59 21.83
C GLN A 51 -50.65 34.58 21.27
N ALA A 52 -50.88 33.28 21.44
CA ALA A 52 -50.03 32.24 20.87
C ALA A 52 -50.02 32.29 19.33
N LEU A 53 -51.19 32.45 18.69
CA LEU A 53 -51.31 32.59 17.24
C LEU A 53 -50.58 33.84 16.72
N ARG A 54 -50.75 35.00 17.38
CA ARG A 54 -49.99 36.21 17.04
C ARG A 54 -48.47 36.01 17.16
N GLN A 55 -48.03 35.33 18.22
CA GLN A 55 -46.61 35.02 18.41
C GLN A 55 -46.07 33.99 17.41
N GLN A 56 -46.91 33.07 16.94
CA GLN A 56 -46.56 32.14 15.89
C GLN A 56 -46.40 32.86 14.55
N ALA A 57 -47.36 33.70 14.17
CA ALA A 57 -47.29 34.50 12.94
C ALA A 57 -46.03 35.38 12.91
N LEU A 58 -45.71 36.07 14.02
CA LEU A 58 -44.47 36.84 14.12
C LEU A 58 -43.21 35.97 13.96
N ARG A 59 -43.22 34.72 14.43
CA ARG A 59 -42.08 33.79 14.25
C ARG A 59 -41.96 33.23 12.84
N GLU A 60 -43.06 33.17 12.10
CA GLU A 60 -43.08 32.75 10.70
C GLU A 60 -42.57 33.88 9.79
N GLU A 61 -42.77 35.14 10.20
CA GLU A 61 -42.25 36.33 9.51
C GLU A 61 -40.82 36.72 9.92
N GLU A 62 -40.24 36.10 10.95
CA GLU A 62 -38.86 36.35 11.42
C GLU A 62 -37.82 36.01 10.33
N ASN A 63 -36.91 36.95 10.07
CA ASN A 63 -35.74 36.66 9.25
C ASN A 63 -34.68 35.85 10.05
N GLU A 64 -33.63 35.36 9.37
CA GLU A 64 -32.61 34.52 10.01
C GLU A 64 -31.84 35.25 11.13
N GLU A 65 -31.56 36.55 10.97
CA GLU A 65 -30.84 37.37 11.94
C GLU A 65 -31.68 37.61 13.20
N GLU A 66 -32.94 37.99 13.04
CA GLU A 66 -33.92 38.19 14.12
C GLU A 66 -34.14 36.88 14.89
N ARG A 67 -34.29 35.77 14.17
CA ARG A 67 -34.39 34.43 14.77
C ARG A 67 -33.13 34.09 15.57
N HIS A 68 -31.95 34.39 15.04
CA HIS A 68 -30.68 34.14 15.73
C HIS A 68 -30.58 34.98 17.01
N ILE A 69 -30.90 36.27 16.96
CA ILE A 69 -30.90 37.17 18.12
C ILE A 69 -31.89 36.68 19.19
N ARG A 70 -33.12 36.31 18.79
CA ARG A 70 -34.13 35.77 19.73
C ARG A 70 -33.66 34.48 20.39
N LEU A 71 -33.08 33.55 19.64
CA LEU A 71 -32.55 32.30 20.20
C LEU A 71 -31.37 32.54 21.15
N GLN A 72 -30.49 33.49 20.80
CA GLN A 72 -29.38 33.89 21.65
C GLN A 72 -29.86 34.53 22.96
N GLU A 73 -30.86 35.42 22.88
CA GLU A 73 -31.44 36.04 24.07
C GLU A 73 -32.16 35.00 24.95
N LYS A 74 -32.91 34.07 24.34
CA LYS A 74 -33.53 32.95 25.05
C LYS A 74 -32.48 32.09 25.77
N ALA A 75 -31.36 31.79 25.11
CA ALA A 75 -30.26 31.03 25.69
C ALA A 75 -29.63 31.78 26.87
N ARG A 76 -29.37 33.09 26.73
CA ARG A 76 -28.84 33.94 27.83
C ARG A 76 -29.78 33.98 29.03
N ARG A 77 -31.08 34.11 28.81
CA ARG A 77 -32.09 34.07 29.89
C ARG A 77 -32.08 32.73 30.60
N GLN A 78 -32.05 31.62 29.86
CA GLN A 78 -31.97 30.27 30.44
C GLN A 78 -30.69 30.10 31.24
N GLN A 79 -29.55 30.58 30.74
CA GLN A 79 -28.28 30.53 31.43
C GLN A 79 -28.30 31.33 32.74
N ALA A 80 -28.91 32.51 32.73
CA ALA A 80 -29.08 33.33 33.93
C ALA A 80 -29.95 32.63 34.99
N LEU A 81 -31.03 31.96 34.57
CA LEU A 81 -31.85 31.13 35.47
C LEU A 81 -31.03 29.96 36.04
N CYS A 82 -30.34 29.20 35.18
CA CYS A 82 -29.49 28.09 35.61
C CYS A 82 -28.35 28.52 36.56
N ALA A 83 -27.88 29.77 36.47
CA ALA A 83 -26.80 30.28 37.31
C ALA A 83 -27.25 30.62 38.74
N VAL A 84 -28.53 30.90 38.94
CA VAL A 84 -29.12 31.18 40.27
C VAL A 84 -29.86 29.97 40.86
N GLU A 85 -29.90 28.84 40.14
CA GLU A 85 -30.51 27.58 40.62
C GLU A 85 -29.84 27.10 41.92
N THR A 86 -30.66 26.70 42.87
CA THR A 86 -30.20 25.94 44.04
C THR A 86 -29.78 24.52 43.65
N TYR A 87 -29.05 23.85 44.54
CA TYR A 87 -28.63 22.46 44.31
C TYR A 87 -29.82 21.51 44.08
N GLU A 88 -30.91 21.68 44.83
CA GLU A 88 -32.11 20.85 44.72
C GLU A 88 -32.83 21.08 43.39
N GLU A 89 -33.06 22.34 43.01
CA GLU A 89 -33.67 22.70 41.72
C GLU A 89 -32.85 22.17 40.53
N ARG A 90 -31.52 22.28 40.61
CA ARG A 90 -30.61 21.72 39.59
C ARG A 90 -30.74 20.20 39.52
N ARG A 91 -30.79 19.52 40.67
CA ARG A 91 -30.92 18.06 40.74
C ARG A 91 -32.23 17.60 40.11
N ASP A 92 -33.33 18.27 40.43
CA ASP A 92 -34.65 17.92 39.94
C ASP A 92 -34.77 18.17 38.43
N ARG A 93 -34.23 19.29 37.91
CA ARG A 93 -34.14 19.54 36.46
C ARG A 93 -33.37 18.45 35.73
N LEU A 94 -32.21 18.02 36.26
CA LEU A 94 -31.41 16.96 35.65
C LEU A 94 -32.09 15.59 35.74
N MET A 95 -32.80 15.30 36.82
CA MET A 95 -33.60 14.06 36.92
C MET A 95 -34.75 14.06 35.92
N GLU A 96 -35.46 15.18 35.78
CA GLU A 96 -36.55 15.30 34.83
C GLU A 96 -36.05 15.11 33.38
N ASP A 97 -34.92 15.73 33.03
CA ASP A 97 -34.28 15.54 31.72
C ASP A 97 -33.83 14.09 31.49
N LYS A 98 -33.21 13.47 32.50
CA LYS A 98 -32.79 12.05 32.46
C LYS A 98 -33.97 11.10 32.28
N MET A 99 -35.17 11.44 32.77
CA MET A 99 -36.39 10.66 32.58
C MET A 99 -37.03 10.90 31.21
N ARG A 100 -36.95 12.13 30.69
CA ARG A 100 -37.45 12.48 29.34
C ARG A 100 -36.63 11.84 28.23
N HIS A 101 -35.31 11.79 28.34
CA HIS A 101 -34.42 11.29 27.28
C HIS A 101 -34.76 9.85 26.80
N PRO A 102 -34.95 8.84 27.69
CA PRO A 102 -35.37 7.51 27.29
C PRO A 102 -36.73 7.47 26.59
N THR A 103 -37.69 8.30 27.02
CA THR A 103 -39.01 8.36 26.37
C THR A 103 -38.91 8.88 24.93
N HIS A 104 -38.07 9.89 24.70
CA HIS A 104 -37.80 10.41 23.37
C HIS A 104 -37.08 9.37 22.50
N CYS A 105 -36.07 8.67 23.03
CA CYS A 105 -35.37 7.59 22.30
C CYS A 105 -36.28 6.41 21.96
N LYS A 106 -37.31 6.10 22.78
CA LYS A 106 -38.28 5.04 22.48
C LYS A 106 -39.26 5.41 21.36
N GLN A 107 -39.54 6.70 21.19
CA GLN A 107 -40.40 7.23 20.13
C GLN A 107 -39.61 7.57 18.84
N GLU A 108 -38.28 7.41 18.87
CA GLU A 108 -37.37 7.73 17.77
C GLU A 108 -37.55 6.76 16.60
N THR A 109 -37.62 7.28 15.38
CA THR A 109 -37.63 6.46 14.15
C THR A 109 -36.26 5.82 13.92
N VAL A 110 -36.21 4.76 13.11
CA VAL A 110 -34.94 4.09 12.75
C VAL A 110 -33.97 5.07 12.08
N GLU A 111 -34.46 5.92 11.17
CA GLU A 111 -33.67 6.96 10.51
C GLU A 111 -33.17 8.03 11.48
N GLY A 112 -34.03 8.46 12.43
CA GLY A 112 -33.64 9.38 13.50
C GLY A 112 -32.50 8.81 14.34
N ARG A 113 -32.63 7.54 14.74
CA ARG A 113 -31.58 6.83 15.51
C ARG A 113 -30.28 6.71 14.73
N MET A 114 -30.34 6.39 13.44
CA MET A 114 -29.14 6.31 12.59
C MET A 114 -28.46 7.67 12.44
N SER A 115 -29.24 8.73 12.30
CA SER A 115 -28.75 10.11 12.18
C SER A 115 -28.12 10.60 13.48
N ARG A 116 -28.73 10.31 14.62
CA ARG A 116 -28.13 10.60 15.93
C ARG A 116 -26.83 9.84 16.14
N ALA A 117 -26.82 8.54 15.84
CA ALA A 117 -25.62 7.72 15.97
C ALA A 117 -24.49 8.11 14.99
N SER A 118 -24.81 8.66 13.81
CA SER A 118 -23.79 9.19 12.89
C SER A 118 -23.18 10.48 13.42
N VAL A 119 -24.00 11.40 13.93
CA VAL A 119 -23.54 12.65 14.56
C VAL A 119 -22.70 12.37 15.81
N ASP A 120 -23.11 11.42 16.67
CA ASP A 120 -22.35 11.02 17.85
C ASP A 120 -20.98 10.43 17.47
N ARG A 121 -20.92 9.60 16.41
CA ARG A 121 -19.67 9.07 15.88
C ARG A 121 -18.75 10.18 15.37
N LEU A 122 -19.26 11.13 14.59
CA LEU A 122 -18.48 12.26 14.08
C LEU A 122 -17.98 13.15 15.22
N ARG A 123 -18.82 13.42 16.22
CA ARG A 123 -18.41 14.16 17.42
C ARG A 123 -17.28 13.45 18.16
N HIS A 124 -17.36 12.12 18.31
CA HIS A 124 -16.30 11.35 18.94
C HIS A 124 -15.00 11.37 18.12
N GLN A 125 -15.07 11.23 16.80
CA GLN A 125 -13.91 11.36 15.92
C GLN A 125 -13.25 12.74 16.06
N MET A 126 -14.06 13.79 16.08
CA MET A 126 -13.54 15.15 16.22
C MET A 126 -12.88 15.38 17.59
N TYR A 127 -13.42 14.79 18.66
CA TYR A 127 -12.77 14.77 19.97
C TYR A 127 -11.40 14.08 19.89
N LEU A 128 -11.32 12.89 19.28
CA LEU A 128 -10.06 12.14 19.15
C LEU A 128 -8.98 12.86 18.32
N ILE A 129 -9.36 13.73 17.39
CA ILE A 129 -8.40 14.51 16.58
C ILE A 129 -7.75 15.64 17.39
N VAL A 130 -8.51 16.25 18.29
CA VAL A 130 -8.05 17.39 19.11
C VAL A 130 -7.49 16.93 20.46
N GLU A 131 -7.74 15.69 20.85
CA GLU A 131 -7.29 15.05 22.09
C GLU A 131 -5.77 15.15 22.25
N ASN A 132 -5.33 15.69 23.39
CA ASN A 132 -3.90 15.73 23.74
C ASN A 132 -3.44 14.40 24.36
N HIS A 133 -2.13 14.22 24.55
CA HIS A 133 -1.59 12.95 25.02
C HIS A 133 -2.07 12.55 26.42
N GLU A 134 -2.20 13.51 27.34
CA GLU A 134 -2.66 13.27 28.71
C GLU A 134 -4.14 12.85 28.73
N GLU A 135 -4.99 13.55 27.99
CA GLU A 135 -6.40 13.21 27.79
C GLU A 135 -6.58 11.82 27.15
N ALA A 136 -5.74 11.49 26.16
CA ALA A 136 -5.75 10.18 25.51
C ALA A 136 -5.37 9.06 26.48
N GLU A 137 -4.39 9.27 27.36
CA GLU A 137 -4.01 8.28 28.36
C GLU A 137 -5.10 8.11 29.42
N VAL A 138 -5.71 9.19 29.92
CA VAL A 138 -6.85 9.10 30.85
C VAL A 138 -8.01 8.33 30.21
N ARG A 139 -8.36 8.60 28.94
CA ARG A 139 -9.41 7.87 28.23
C ARG A 139 -9.07 6.39 28.08
N ARG A 140 -7.82 6.05 27.74
CA ARG A 140 -7.37 4.66 27.60
C ARG A 140 -7.37 3.94 28.94
N GLU A 141 -6.99 4.63 30.02
CA GLU A 141 -7.02 4.09 31.38
C GLU A 141 -8.45 3.83 31.85
N LEU A 142 -9.36 4.81 31.69
CA LEU A 142 -10.78 4.63 31.99
C LEU A 142 -11.39 3.47 31.19
N ASN A 143 -11.04 3.35 29.90
CA ASN A 143 -11.49 2.24 29.07
C ASN A 143 -10.93 0.89 29.57
N ARG A 144 -9.65 0.83 29.96
CA ARG A 144 -9.04 -0.36 30.56
C ARG A 144 -9.76 -0.75 31.85
N GLU A 145 -9.99 0.19 32.76
CA GLU A 145 -10.73 -0.03 34.00
C GLU A 145 -12.15 -0.54 33.72
N GLN A 146 -12.88 0.11 32.82
CA GLN A 146 -14.23 -0.32 32.44
C GLN A 146 -14.25 -1.73 31.82
N MET A 147 -13.25 -2.07 31.01
CA MET A 147 -13.11 -3.42 30.48
C MET A 147 -12.80 -4.44 31.58
N THR A 148 -12.03 -4.07 32.61
CA THR A 148 -11.77 -4.96 33.75
C THR A 148 -13.01 -5.19 34.61
N THR A 149 -13.79 -4.14 34.89
CA THR A 149 -15.03 -4.26 35.66
C THR A 149 -16.07 -5.07 34.92
N ASN A 150 -16.22 -4.85 33.61
CA ASN A 150 -17.09 -5.67 32.76
C ASN A 150 -16.67 -7.15 32.79
N ARG A 151 -15.36 -7.44 32.62
CA ARG A 151 -14.83 -8.81 32.69
C ARG A 151 -15.04 -9.47 34.06
N ALA A 152 -14.98 -8.71 35.14
CA ALA A 152 -15.22 -9.22 36.49
C ALA A 152 -16.71 -9.55 36.73
N ALA A 153 -17.62 -8.87 36.00
CA ALA A 153 -19.05 -9.11 36.05
C ALA A 153 -19.55 -10.16 35.02
N GLU A 154 -18.71 -10.56 34.05
CA GLU A 154 -19.07 -11.56 33.02
C GLU A 154 -19.45 -12.91 33.65
N ILE A 155 -20.58 -13.47 33.21
CA ILE A 155 -20.95 -14.85 33.57
C ILE A 155 -20.20 -15.87 32.71
N LYS A 156 -20.02 -17.11 33.20
CA LYS A 156 -19.23 -18.17 32.51
C LYS A 156 -19.56 -18.30 31.01
N LYS A 157 -20.85 -18.31 30.65
CA LYS A 157 -21.30 -18.41 29.26
C LYS A 157 -20.79 -17.26 28.38
N GLU A 158 -20.83 -16.02 28.88
CA GLU A 158 -20.31 -14.85 28.16
C GLU A 158 -18.78 -14.92 28.02
N THR A 159 -18.08 -15.40 29.06
CA THR A 159 -16.63 -15.58 28.98
C THR A 159 -16.21 -16.59 27.92
N GLU A 160 -16.97 -17.66 27.74
CA GLU A 160 -16.74 -18.69 26.72
C GLU A 160 -17.00 -18.14 25.31
N GLN A 161 -18.15 -17.49 25.10
CA GLN A 161 -18.48 -16.87 23.81
C GLN A 161 -17.42 -15.86 23.37
N ARG A 162 -16.94 -14.99 24.26
CA ARG A 162 -15.88 -14.02 23.96
C ARG A 162 -14.56 -14.70 23.57
N ARG A 163 -14.22 -15.83 24.21
CA ARG A 163 -13.01 -16.60 23.89
C ARG A 163 -13.12 -17.21 22.49
N GLU A 164 -14.27 -17.80 22.17
CA GLU A 164 -14.55 -18.34 20.83
C GLU A 164 -14.50 -17.24 19.76
N GLU A 165 -15.16 -16.10 19.97
CA GLU A 165 -15.10 -14.96 19.04
C GLU A 165 -13.68 -14.43 18.85
N SER A 166 -12.90 -14.35 19.92
CA SER A 166 -11.49 -13.93 19.84
C SER A 166 -10.64 -14.93 19.05
N GLN A 167 -10.90 -16.23 19.20
CA GLN A 167 -10.22 -17.27 18.42
C GLN A 167 -10.57 -17.16 16.94
N LEU A 168 -11.87 -17.07 16.61
CA LEU A 168 -12.35 -16.91 15.24
C LEU A 168 -11.81 -15.63 14.59
N ARG A 169 -11.74 -14.52 15.32
CA ARG A 169 -11.13 -13.27 14.83
C ARG A 169 -9.65 -13.46 14.51
N MET A 170 -8.89 -14.11 15.40
CA MET A 170 -7.47 -14.34 15.19
C MET A 170 -7.20 -15.30 14.04
N GLU A 171 -8.07 -16.30 13.85
CA GLU A 171 -7.98 -17.23 12.74
C GLU A 171 -8.29 -16.56 11.39
N ARG A 172 -9.34 -15.72 11.34
CA ARG A 172 -9.63 -14.91 10.15
C ARG A 172 -8.45 -14.02 9.75
N LEU A 173 -7.86 -13.31 10.70
CA LEU A 173 -6.69 -12.47 10.44
C LEU A 173 -5.47 -13.29 9.95
N ARG A 174 -5.33 -14.55 10.38
CA ARG A 174 -4.28 -15.43 9.89
C ARG A 174 -4.55 -15.84 8.44
N GLN A 175 -5.80 -16.17 8.10
CA GLN A 175 -6.20 -16.53 6.74
C GLN A 175 -6.06 -15.34 5.79
N GLU A 176 -6.51 -14.15 6.17
CA GLU A 176 -6.34 -12.92 5.39
C GLU A 176 -4.86 -12.65 5.10
N ARG A 177 -3.98 -12.72 6.11
CA ARG A 177 -2.53 -12.55 5.89
C ARG A 177 -1.95 -13.60 4.95
N GLN A 178 -2.41 -14.85 5.02
CA GLN A 178 -1.95 -15.89 4.11
C GLN A 178 -2.39 -15.60 2.67
N GLN A 179 -3.63 -15.16 2.48
CA GLN A 179 -4.17 -14.75 1.18
C GLN A 179 -3.41 -13.56 0.61
N ASP A 180 -3.13 -12.53 1.41
CA ASP A 180 -2.35 -11.36 0.98
C ASP A 180 -0.93 -11.76 0.56
N GLU A 181 -0.29 -12.66 1.33
CA GLU A 181 1.05 -13.16 1.00
C GLU A 181 1.05 -14.02 -0.27
N GLU A 182 -0.01 -14.77 -0.53
CA GLU A 182 -0.19 -15.55 -1.76
C GLU A 182 -0.48 -14.65 -2.97
N LEU A 183 -1.32 -13.62 -2.80
CA LEU A 183 -1.61 -12.62 -3.82
C LEU A 183 -0.33 -11.88 -4.22
N LEU A 184 0.45 -11.42 -3.24
CA LEU A 184 1.73 -10.75 -3.50
C LEU A 184 2.71 -11.68 -4.23
N ARG A 185 2.75 -12.96 -3.85
CA ARG A 185 3.55 -13.97 -4.57
C ARG A 185 3.11 -14.13 -6.02
N ALA A 186 1.81 -14.17 -6.29
CA ALA A 186 1.27 -14.29 -7.64
C ALA A 186 1.55 -13.03 -8.49
N MET A 187 1.40 -11.84 -7.91
CA MET A 187 1.74 -10.58 -8.57
C MET A 187 3.21 -10.53 -8.98
N ASN A 188 4.11 -10.83 -8.04
CA ASN A 188 5.56 -10.88 -8.30
C ASN A 188 5.91 -11.93 -9.37
N ALA A 189 5.19 -13.05 -9.41
CA ALA A 189 5.37 -14.04 -10.46
C ALA A 189 5.05 -13.44 -11.83
N MET A 190 3.86 -12.86 -12.00
CA MET A 190 3.42 -12.28 -13.27
C MET A 190 4.42 -11.24 -13.78
N GLU A 191 4.88 -10.35 -12.90
CA GLU A 191 5.89 -9.34 -13.23
C GLU A 191 7.20 -9.97 -13.73
N GLN A 192 7.67 -11.07 -13.11
CA GLN A 192 8.88 -11.77 -13.56
C GLN A 192 8.72 -12.57 -14.86
N ALA A 193 7.50 -12.92 -15.27
CA ALA A 193 7.25 -13.68 -16.51
C ALA A 193 7.51 -12.86 -17.78
N GLU A 194 7.27 -11.56 -17.71
CA GLU A 194 7.26 -10.64 -18.85
C GLU A 194 8.57 -9.86 -19.04
N ILE A 195 9.57 -10.04 -18.16
CA ILE A 195 10.84 -9.31 -18.26
C ILE A 195 11.58 -9.72 -19.54
N ILE A 196 11.42 -8.91 -20.58
CA ILE A 196 12.40 -8.69 -21.63
C ILE A 196 13.42 -7.73 -21.00
N PRO A 197 14.70 -8.11 -20.85
CA PRO A 197 15.70 -7.30 -20.15
C PRO A 197 16.05 -6.06 -20.98
N LEU A 198 15.23 -5.02 -20.90
CA LEU A 198 15.63 -3.66 -21.20
C LEU A 198 15.96 -3.01 -19.86
N GLU A 199 17.25 -3.02 -19.52
CA GLU A 199 17.77 -2.39 -18.30
C GLU A 199 17.35 -0.91 -18.32
N THR A 200 16.48 -0.51 -17.39
CA THR A 200 16.10 0.90 -17.26
C THR A 200 17.26 1.68 -16.64
N GLU A 201 17.31 3.01 -16.83
CA GLU A 201 18.37 3.82 -16.21
C GLU A 201 18.42 3.66 -14.69
N LYS A 202 17.28 3.43 -14.03
CA LYS A 202 17.20 3.18 -12.58
C LYS A 202 17.80 1.83 -12.18
N ASP A 203 17.63 0.80 -13.01
CA ASP A 203 18.22 -0.52 -12.76
C ASP A 203 19.73 -0.48 -12.94
N ARG A 204 20.21 0.26 -13.96
CA ARG A 204 21.63 0.49 -14.21
C ARG A 204 22.30 1.21 -13.04
N THR A 205 21.73 2.31 -12.56
CA THR A 205 22.30 3.06 -11.43
C THR A 205 22.30 2.23 -10.15
N PHE A 206 21.21 1.49 -9.88
CA PHE A 206 21.15 0.59 -8.73
C PHE A 206 22.22 -0.51 -8.79
N ARG A 207 22.38 -1.14 -9.96
CA ARG A 207 23.44 -2.15 -10.19
C ARG A 207 24.84 -1.55 -10.00
N GLU A 208 25.08 -0.37 -10.55
CA GLU A 208 26.35 0.35 -10.41
C GLU A 208 26.65 0.70 -8.94
N GLU A 209 25.66 1.18 -8.19
CA GLU A 209 25.78 1.42 -6.75
C GLU A 209 26.09 0.14 -5.97
N LEU A 210 25.44 -0.97 -6.32
CA LEU A 210 25.64 -2.26 -5.67
C LEU A 210 27.05 -2.83 -5.95
N LEU A 211 27.53 -2.67 -7.19
CA LEU A 211 28.91 -3.01 -7.57
C LEU A 211 29.92 -2.07 -6.89
N ALA A 212 29.64 -0.77 -6.80
CA ALA A 212 30.48 0.20 -6.11
C ALA A 212 30.55 -0.09 -4.60
N ALA A 213 29.42 -0.43 -3.97
CA ALA A 213 29.36 -0.83 -2.57
C ALA A 213 30.17 -2.12 -2.33
N ARG A 214 30.01 -3.14 -3.18
CA ARG A 214 30.81 -4.37 -3.12
C ARG A 214 32.31 -4.08 -3.26
N ASN A 215 32.68 -3.22 -4.20
CA ASN A 215 34.08 -2.84 -4.43
C ASN A 215 34.65 -2.03 -3.24
N ARG A 216 33.84 -1.20 -2.57
CA ARG A 216 34.23 -0.47 -1.34
C ARG A 216 34.43 -1.40 -0.14
N VAL A 217 33.54 -2.38 0.05
CA VAL A 217 33.64 -3.35 1.16
C VAL A 217 34.83 -4.30 0.96
N GLY A 218 35.27 -4.48 -0.29
CA GLY A 218 36.30 -5.42 -0.66
C GLY A 218 35.78 -6.86 -0.60
N VAL A 219 36.25 -7.72 -1.51
CA VAL A 219 35.93 -9.14 -1.43
C VAL A 219 36.67 -9.69 -0.19
N PRO A 220 35.99 -10.41 0.73
CA PRO A 220 36.68 -11.08 1.82
C PRO A 220 37.85 -11.89 1.25
N ARG A 221 39.02 -11.85 1.90
CA ARG A 221 40.21 -12.62 1.45
C ARG A 221 39.98 -14.12 1.67
N THR A 222 39.09 -14.71 0.89
CA THR A 222 38.75 -16.14 0.88
C THR A 222 39.89 -17.00 0.34
N HIS A 223 40.91 -16.40 -0.31
CA HIS A 223 42.09 -17.15 -0.76
C HIS A 223 42.77 -17.89 0.38
N ARG A 224 42.81 -17.34 1.61
CA ARG A 224 43.39 -18.06 2.77
C ARG A 224 42.54 -19.25 3.22
N ALA A 225 41.22 -19.23 2.98
CA ALA A 225 40.34 -20.37 3.22
C ALA A 225 40.49 -21.46 2.14
N ALA A 226 40.80 -21.06 0.90
CA ALA A 226 41.12 -21.97 -0.21
C ALA A 226 42.55 -22.53 -0.15
N CYS A 227 43.50 -21.78 0.43
CA CYS A 227 44.88 -22.20 0.65
C CYS A 227 45.05 -23.00 1.95
N LYS A 228 44.21 -24.01 2.19
CA LYS A 228 44.61 -25.07 3.11
C LYS A 228 45.71 -25.88 2.41
N VAL A 229 46.90 -25.92 3.00
CA VAL A 229 47.95 -26.81 2.53
C VAL A 229 47.45 -28.25 2.72
N LEU A 230 47.06 -28.89 1.63
CA LEU A 230 46.82 -30.33 1.63
C LEU A 230 48.18 -30.99 1.78
N ALA A 231 48.42 -31.63 2.92
CA ALA A 231 49.71 -32.29 3.21
C ALA A 231 49.97 -33.51 2.30
N SER A 232 48.92 -34.04 1.67
CA SER A 232 48.96 -35.18 0.75
C SER A 232 47.69 -35.19 -0.11
N GLU A 233 47.83 -35.14 -1.44
CA GLU A 233 46.71 -35.27 -2.38
C GLU A 233 46.20 -36.72 -2.50
N ASP A 234 47.04 -37.71 -2.14
CA ASP A 234 46.76 -39.15 -2.26
C ASP A 234 45.67 -39.67 -1.31
N HIS A 235 45.21 -38.85 -0.35
CA HIS A 235 44.24 -39.23 0.67
C HIS A 235 43.03 -38.28 0.76
N LEU A 236 42.68 -37.62 -0.35
CA LEU A 236 41.43 -36.88 -0.44
C LEU A 236 40.25 -37.87 -0.50
N ALA A 237 39.50 -37.97 0.60
CA ALA A 237 38.22 -38.68 0.59
C ALA A 237 37.31 -38.03 -0.46
N MET A 238 36.82 -38.84 -1.41
CA MET A 238 35.88 -38.38 -2.42
C MET A 238 34.64 -37.80 -1.71
N LEU A 239 34.38 -36.52 -1.91
CA LEU A 239 33.17 -35.89 -1.42
C LEU A 239 32.00 -36.30 -2.32
N ASP A 240 31.29 -37.34 -1.90
CA ASP A 240 30.06 -37.77 -2.56
C ASP A 240 28.84 -37.11 -1.89
N CYS A 241 28.16 -36.24 -2.62
CA CYS A 241 26.91 -35.61 -2.19
C CYS A 241 25.69 -36.53 -2.34
N GLY A 242 25.87 -37.75 -2.86
CA GLY A 242 24.85 -38.73 -3.16
C GLY A 242 24.04 -38.37 -4.42
N GLU A 243 22.94 -39.07 -4.64
CA GLU A 243 22.06 -38.82 -5.79
C GLU A 243 21.21 -37.55 -5.60
N MET A 244 21.08 -36.77 -6.68
CA MET A 244 20.19 -35.61 -6.75
C MET A 244 18.74 -36.04 -7.05
N ASN A 245 18.12 -36.75 -6.11
CA ASN A 245 16.80 -37.38 -6.28
C ASN A 245 15.72 -36.83 -5.34
N VAL A 246 16.05 -35.95 -4.40
CA VAL A 246 15.06 -35.36 -3.48
C VAL A 246 14.35 -34.21 -4.16
N THR A 247 13.03 -34.29 -4.30
CA THR A 247 12.24 -33.25 -4.95
C THR A 247 11.71 -32.23 -3.96
N CYS A 248 11.72 -30.96 -4.37
CA CYS A 248 11.04 -29.89 -3.65
C CYS A 248 9.53 -30.01 -3.84
N GLY A 249 8.74 -30.03 -2.76
CA GLY A 249 7.28 -30.18 -2.84
C GLY A 249 6.55 -29.06 -3.58
N GLU A 250 7.15 -27.87 -3.65
CA GLU A 250 6.52 -26.69 -4.29
C GLU A 250 6.80 -26.60 -5.80
N ARG A 251 7.91 -27.17 -6.28
CA ARG A 251 8.43 -26.94 -7.64
C ARG A 251 8.97 -28.18 -8.35
N ASN A 252 9.00 -29.34 -7.68
CA ASN A 252 9.60 -30.58 -8.16
C ASN A 252 11.08 -30.48 -8.59
N ALA A 253 11.75 -29.38 -8.23
CA ALA A 253 13.19 -29.24 -8.42
C ALA A 253 13.93 -30.34 -7.67
N ARG A 254 14.92 -30.96 -8.31
CA ARG A 254 15.73 -32.03 -7.72
C ARG A 254 16.90 -31.44 -6.93
N HIS A 255 17.13 -31.98 -5.75
CA HIS A 255 18.12 -31.54 -4.78
C HIS A 255 18.88 -32.71 -4.19
N PHE A 256 20.07 -32.44 -3.64
CA PHE A 256 20.79 -33.39 -2.82
C PHE A 256 20.18 -33.44 -1.41
N LYS A 257 20.23 -34.61 -0.76
CA LYS A 257 19.66 -34.80 0.59
C LYS A 257 20.27 -33.84 1.63
N GLY A 258 21.56 -33.53 1.50
CA GLY A 258 22.29 -32.63 2.40
C GLY A 258 21.88 -31.16 2.32
N GLU A 259 21.21 -30.74 1.25
CA GLU A 259 20.74 -29.36 1.07
C GLU A 259 19.44 -29.07 1.83
N ARG A 260 18.76 -30.11 2.33
CA ARG A 260 17.47 -29.97 2.99
C ARG A 260 17.64 -29.52 4.44
N ALA A 261 17.12 -28.34 4.76
CA ALA A 261 17.10 -27.83 6.12
C ALA A 261 16.16 -28.63 7.04
N ALA A 262 16.23 -28.38 8.36
CA ALA A 262 15.43 -29.09 9.37
C ALA A 262 13.91 -28.97 9.16
N ASP A 263 13.46 -27.90 8.52
CA ASP A 263 12.06 -27.64 8.16
C ASP A 263 11.56 -28.44 6.95
N LYS A 264 12.39 -29.34 6.40
CA LYS A 264 12.12 -30.16 5.21
C LYS A 264 11.83 -29.34 3.93
N LYS A 265 12.17 -28.05 3.92
CA LYS A 265 12.00 -27.16 2.77
C LYS A 265 13.34 -26.79 2.16
N PHE A 266 13.33 -26.42 0.88
CA PHE A 266 14.51 -25.98 0.14
C PHE A 266 14.49 -24.46 -0.05
N THR A 267 15.57 -23.80 0.36
CA THR A 267 15.80 -22.37 0.11
C THR A 267 16.25 -22.10 -1.31
N GLN A 268 17.08 -22.96 -1.88
CA GLN A 268 17.83 -22.65 -3.10
C GLN A 268 16.98 -22.61 -4.37
N CYS A 269 15.88 -23.36 -4.44
CA CYS A 269 15.02 -23.36 -5.63
C CYS A 269 13.95 -22.26 -5.61
N CYS A 270 13.24 -22.07 -4.50
CA CYS A 270 12.06 -21.21 -4.43
C CYS A 270 11.99 -20.38 -3.14
N GLY A 271 13.08 -20.31 -2.38
CA GLY A 271 13.11 -19.60 -1.11
C GLY A 271 12.10 -20.16 -0.09
N LYS A 272 11.87 -21.49 -0.09
CA LYS A 272 10.83 -22.17 0.71
C LYS A 272 9.38 -21.83 0.31
N GLY A 273 9.13 -21.66 -0.99
CA GLY A 273 7.81 -21.35 -1.55
C GLY A 273 7.48 -19.86 -1.63
N LYS A 274 8.48 -19.00 -1.40
CA LYS A 274 8.36 -17.54 -1.50
C LYS A 274 8.40 -17.06 -2.95
N VAL A 275 9.16 -17.75 -3.81
CA VAL A 275 9.33 -17.37 -5.21
C VAL A 275 8.53 -18.33 -6.09
N ILE A 276 7.69 -17.75 -6.95
CA ILE A 276 6.97 -18.47 -7.97
C ILE A 276 7.75 -18.37 -9.28
N LEU A 277 8.49 -19.43 -9.61
CA LEU A 277 9.19 -19.54 -10.88
C LEU A 277 8.24 -20.02 -11.97
N HIS A 278 8.07 -19.24 -13.03
CA HIS A 278 7.34 -19.70 -14.21
C HIS A 278 8.00 -20.93 -14.83
N PRO A 279 7.21 -21.81 -15.47
CA PRO A 279 7.77 -22.89 -16.27
C PRO A 279 8.76 -22.32 -17.30
N PRO A 280 9.92 -22.97 -17.51
CA PRO A 280 10.87 -22.51 -18.50
C PRO A 280 10.21 -22.47 -19.89
N LYS A 281 10.52 -21.44 -20.68
CA LYS A 281 10.06 -21.34 -22.07
C LYS A 281 10.49 -22.60 -22.82
N GLN A 282 9.60 -23.14 -23.64
CA GLN A 282 9.93 -24.30 -24.47
C GLN A 282 11.06 -23.94 -25.43
N CYS A 283 12.04 -24.83 -25.57
CA CYS A 283 13.13 -24.64 -26.52
C CYS A 283 12.54 -24.60 -27.96
N PRO A 284 12.83 -23.56 -28.75
CA PRO A 284 12.25 -23.40 -30.07
C PRO A 284 12.73 -24.49 -31.05
N GLN A 285 11.91 -24.75 -32.08
CA GLN A 285 12.27 -25.61 -33.20
C GLN A 285 13.01 -24.78 -34.25
N PRO A 286 14.06 -25.31 -34.92
CA PRO A 286 14.50 -26.72 -34.90
C PRO A 286 15.48 -27.10 -33.77
N LEU A 287 15.99 -26.13 -32.99
CA LEU A 287 17.05 -26.34 -32.00
C LEU A 287 16.74 -27.47 -31.01
N ALA A 288 15.51 -27.55 -30.51
CA ALA A 288 15.10 -28.60 -29.58
C ALA A 288 15.28 -30.03 -30.14
N LYS A 289 14.88 -30.29 -31.39
CA LYS A 289 15.07 -31.62 -32.02
C LYS A 289 16.53 -31.96 -32.20
N VAL A 290 17.33 -30.96 -32.58
CA VAL A 290 18.76 -31.12 -32.82
C VAL A 290 19.51 -31.40 -31.51
N LEU A 291 19.17 -30.72 -30.42
CA LEU A 291 19.75 -30.96 -29.09
C LEU A 291 19.37 -32.31 -28.48
N GLN A 292 18.16 -32.81 -28.78
CA GLN A 292 17.64 -34.07 -28.28
C GLN A 292 18.00 -35.29 -29.16
N ASN A 293 18.86 -35.11 -30.16
CA ASN A 293 19.23 -36.16 -31.12
C ASN A 293 18.04 -36.73 -31.93
N ASN A 294 16.98 -35.94 -32.09
CA ASN A 294 15.74 -36.28 -32.80
C ASN A 294 15.66 -35.61 -34.18
N HIS A 295 16.80 -35.23 -34.77
CA HIS A 295 16.91 -34.60 -36.08
C HIS A 295 17.93 -35.34 -36.94
N SER A 296 17.71 -35.43 -38.26
CA SER A 296 18.62 -36.13 -39.18
C SER A 296 20.04 -35.58 -39.15
N LYS A 297 20.18 -34.27 -38.92
CA LYS A 297 21.47 -33.55 -38.81
C LYS A 297 22.03 -33.46 -37.38
N ALA A 298 21.36 -34.04 -36.37
CA ALA A 298 21.70 -33.82 -34.95
C ALA A 298 23.11 -34.29 -34.56
N LYS A 299 23.56 -35.42 -35.11
CA LYS A 299 24.90 -35.96 -34.81
C LYS A 299 26.01 -35.00 -35.24
N VAL A 300 25.92 -34.47 -36.46
CA VAL A 300 26.88 -33.49 -37.00
C VAL A 300 26.79 -32.18 -36.23
N PHE A 301 25.57 -31.73 -35.92
CA PHE A 301 25.40 -30.55 -35.08
C PHE A 301 26.09 -30.69 -33.73
N MET A 302 25.91 -31.81 -33.02
CA MET A 302 26.57 -32.01 -31.72
C MET A 302 28.09 -32.06 -31.83
N THR A 303 28.62 -32.65 -32.90
CA THR A 303 30.07 -32.63 -33.18
C THR A 303 30.58 -31.21 -33.46
N MET A 304 29.79 -30.40 -34.18
CA MET A 304 30.15 -29.06 -34.64
C MET A 304 29.45 -27.93 -33.85
N ILE A 305 28.96 -28.20 -32.64
CA ILE A 305 28.06 -27.28 -31.92
C ILE A 305 28.73 -25.94 -31.63
N ARG A 306 30.04 -25.95 -31.39
CA ARG A 306 30.83 -24.73 -31.19
C ARG A 306 30.84 -23.87 -32.45
N ASN A 307 30.97 -24.48 -33.62
CA ASN A 307 31.02 -23.79 -34.90
C ASN A 307 29.65 -23.18 -35.22
N TYR A 308 28.55 -23.89 -34.98
CA TYR A 308 27.21 -23.31 -35.08
C TYR A 308 27.02 -22.13 -34.13
N ASN A 309 27.38 -22.27 -32.85
CA ASN A 309 27.25 -21.18 -31.89
C ASN A 309 28.12 -19.97 -32.25
N SER A 310 29.39 -20.19 -32.60
CA SER A 310 30.31 -19.12 -33.02
C SER A 310 29.89 -18.48 -34.35
N ALA A 311 29.26 -19.24 -35.24
CA ALA A 311 28.76 -18.71 -36.51
C ALA A 311 27.64 -17.70 -36.31
N HIS A 312 26.82 -17.83 -35.26
CA HIS A 312 25.75 -16.88 -34.90
C HIS A 312 26.13 -15.96 -33.73
N ASP A 313 27.42 -15.87 -33.37
CA ASP A 313 27.83 -14.99 -32.28
C ASP A 313 27.79 -13.52 -32.71
N PHE A 314 27.36 -12.65 -31.80
CA PHE A 314 27.29 -11.20 -32.06
C PHE A 314 28.64 -10.52 -31.84
N ASP A 315 29.38 -10.98 -30.84
CA ASP A 315 30.72 -10.47 -30.54
C ASP A 315 31.75 -11.59 -30.63
N SER A 316 33.03 -11.21 -30.66
CA SER A 316 34.13 -12.16 -30.60
C SER A 316 34.82 -12.07 -29.25
N LEU A 317 35.16 -13.23 -28.68
CA LEU A 317 35.97 -13.27 -27.48
C LEU A 317 37.43 -12.98 -27.82
N ARG A 318 37.95 -11.85 -27.32
CA ARG A 318 39.35 -11.46 -27.49
C ARG A 318 40.11 -11.54 -26.18
N ALA A 319 41.23 -12.24 -26.21
CA ALA A 319 42.09 -12.44 -25.07
C ALA A 319 43.56 -12.43 -25.50
N ASN A 320 44.45 -11.96 -24.63
CA ASN A 320 45.88 -12.17 -24.81
C ASN A 320 46.21 -13.63 -24.45
N ILE A 321 46.30 -14.45 -25.49
CA ILE A 321 46.66 -15.86 -25.37
C ILE A 321 48.19 -15.92 -25.21
N SER A 322 48.64 -16.49 -24.10
CA SER A 322 50.06 -16.79 -23.89
C SER A 322 50.21 -18.28 -23.68
N SER A 323 51.00 -18.93 -24.52
CA SER A 323 51.35 -20.33 -24.29
C SER A 323 52.24 -20.42 -23.06
N PRO A 324 51.97 -21.31 -22.08
CA PRO A 324 52.88 -21.53 -20.98
C PRO A 324 54.26 -21.95 -21.50
N PRO A 325 55.37 -21.38 -21.00
CA PRO A 325 56.70 -21.86 -21.33
C PRO A 325 56.90 -23.25 -20.71
N GLY A 326 57.29 -24.26 -21.51
CA GLY A 326 57.66 -25.60 -21.06
C GLY A 326 57.00 -26.76 -21.81
N ARG A 327 57.35 -28.00 -21.43
CA ARG A 327 56.68 -29.25 -21.88
C ARG A 327 55.85 -29.79 -20.73
N GLY A 328 54.57 -29.42 -20.67
CA GLY A 328 53.60 -29.92 -19.68
C GLY A 328 52.25 -30.21 -20.35
N THR A 329 51.30 -30.71 -19.58
CA THR A 329 49.91 -30.93 -20.04
C THR A 329 49.33 -29.65 -20.66
N TYR A 330 48.60 -29.78 -21.76
CA TYR A 330 48.04 -28.63 -22.48
C TYR A 330 47.11 -27.81 -21.57
N CYS A 331 47.47 -26.55 -21.33
CA CYS A 331 46.66 -25.59 -20.58
C CYS A 331 46.41 -24.35 -21.44
N PHE A 332 45.15 -24.01 -21.70
CA PHE A 332 44.77 -22.74 -22.33
C PHE A 332 44.88 -21.61 -21.29
N ARG A 333 45.91 -20.76 -21.40
CA ARG A 333 46.15 -19.65 -20.46
C ARG A 333 45.78 -18.31 -21.09
N ILE A 334 44.75 -17.69 -20.52
CA ILE A 334 44.40 -16.30 -20.79
C ILE A 334 45.10 -15.45 -19.73
N HIS A 335 45.89 -14.47 -20.16
CA HIS A 335 46.53 -13.51 -19.24
C HIS A 335 45.91 -12.13 -19.38
N GLY A 336 45.57 -11.50 -18.25
CA GLY A 336 44.94 -10.19 -18.21
C GLY A 336 43.41 -10.26 -18.34
N GLN A 337 42.83 -9.23 -18.95
CA GLN A 337 41.38 -9.08 -19.09
C GLN A 337 40.88 -9.75 -20.38
N VAL A 338 39.70 -10.35 -20.30
CA VAL A 338 38.96 -10.87 -21.46
C VAL A 338 38.05 -9.76 -21.98
N TYR A 339 38.07 -9.53 -23.29
CA TYR A 339 37.25 -8.51 -23.95
C TYR A 339 36.25 -9.18 -24.88
N HIS A 340 35.01 -8.69 -24.88
CA HIS A 340 34.07 -8.92 -25.97
C HIS A 340 34.34 -7.84 -27.02
N SER A 341 34.77 -8.26 -28.21
CA SER A 341 35.13 -7.35 -29.30
C SER A 341 34.06 -7.42 -30.37
N THR A 342 33.33 -6.33 -30.54
CA THR A 342 32.52 -6.10 -31.73
C THR A 342 33.43 -5.71 -32.89
N THR A 343 33.07 -6.12 -34.10
CA THR A 343 33.76 -5.64 -35.30
C THR A 343 33.38 -4.18 -35.58
N PRO A 344 34.29 -3.34 -36.10
CA PRO A 344 33.93 -2.00 -36.51
C PRO A 344 32.95 -2.09 -37.69
N VAL A 345 31.73 -1.60 -37.50
CA VAL A 345 30.71 -1.60 -38.55
C VAL A 345 31.11 -0.59 -39.62
N ASP A 346 31.74 -1.05 -40.69
CA ASP A 346 32.10 -0.26 -41.87
C ASP A 346 31.37 -0.79 -43.11
N ALA A 347 30.82 0.13 -43.92
CA ALA A 347 30.09 -0.16 -45.14
C ALA A 347 30.94 -0.88 -46.21
N ASN A 348 32.28 -0.83 -46.10
CA ASN A 348 33.20 -1.44 -47.07
C ASN A 348 33.91 -2.70 -46.56
N THR A 349 33.38 -3.36 -45.52
CA THR A 349 34.02 -4.55 -44.94
C THR A 349 34.01 -5.71 -45.93
N THR A 350 35.18 -6.08 -46.46
CA THR A 350 35.34 -7.08 -47.52
C THR A 350 35.11 -8.52 -47.03
N ASN A 351 35.07 -8.74 -45.71
CA ASN A 351 34.84 -10.03 -45.07
C ASN A 351 34.10 -9.82 -43.73
N PRO A 352 32.78 -9.55 -43.78
CA PRO A 352 31.97 -9.22 -42.60
C PRO A 352 31.93 -10.41 -41.63
N LYS A 353 32.05 -10.13 -40.33
CA LYS A 353 32.01 -11.16 -39.28
C LYS A 353 31.28 -10.64 -38.04
N TYR A 354 30.77 -11.54 -37.22
CA TYR A 354 30.15 -11.22 -35.93
C TYR A 354 29.11 -10.10 -36.08
N THR A 355 29.34 -8.94 -35.45
CA THR A 355 28.45 -7.78 -35.43
C THR A 355 28.10 -7.29 -36.83
N ASP A 356 29.02 -7.31 -37.79
CA ASP A 356 28.77 -6.81 -39.15
C ASP A 356 27.64 -7.57 -39.85
N LEU A 357 27.50 -8.87 -39.55
CA LEU A 357 26.51 -9.75 -40.18
C LEU A 357 25.07 -9.40 -39.78
N TYR A 358 24.88 -8.68 -38.68
CA TYR A 358 23.57 -8.26 -38.18
C TYR A 358 23.10 -6.92 -38.78
N PHE A 359 23.96 -6.21 -39.51
CA PHE A 359 23.59 -5.00 -40.26
C PHE A 359 23.38 -5.28 -41.76
N MET A 360 23.50 -6.55 -42.17
CA MET A 360 23.32 -7.01 -43.55
C MET A 360 21.95 -7.67 -43.72
N ASP A 361 21.55 -7.85 -44.98
CA ASP A 361 20.40 -8.70 -45.30
C ASP A 361 20.63 -10.15 -44.80
N ALA A 362 19.59 -10.77 -44.26
CA ALA A 362 19.66 -12.09 -43.63
C ALA A 362 20.18 -13.19 -44.58
N ALA A 363 19.83 -13.14 -45.87
CA ALA A 363 20.31 -14.11 -46.84
C ALA A 363 21.80 -13.91 -47.13
N GLN A 364 22.25 -12.66 -47.23
CA GLN A 364 23.67 -12.33 -47.41
C GLN A 364 24.49 -12.75 -46.18
N ALA A 365 24.00 -12.45 -44.98
CA ALA A 365 24.64 -12.85 -43.73
C ALA A 365 24.80 -14.37 -43.63
N SER A 366 23.74 -15.13 -43.95
CA SER A 366 23.77 -16.60 -43.98
C SER A 366 24.79 -17.15 -44.99
N GLU A 367 24.94 -16.49 -46.14
CA GLU A 367 25.94 -16.87 -47.14
C GLU A 367 27.36 -16.70 -46.60
N PHE A 368 27.66 -15.55 -45.97
CA PHE A 368 28.95 -15.30 -45.33
C PHE A 368 29.24 -16.28 -44.19
N ARG A 369 28.24 -16.59 -43.34
CA ARG A 369 28.37 -17.59 -42.26
C ARG A 369 28.71 -18.97 -42.84
N GLY A 370 28.05 -19.38 -43.93
CA GLY A 370 28.29 -20.67 -44.59
C GLY A 370 29.61 -20.76 -45.38
N ASN A 371 30.13 -19.63 -45.87
CA ASN A 371 31.39 -19.56 -46.63
C ASN A 371 32.64 -19.46 -45.73
N PHE A 372 32.46 -19.30 -44.41
CA PHE A 372 33.58 -19.19 -43.48
C PHE A 372 34.33 -20.51 -43.35
N SER A 373 35.65 -20.50 -43.48
CA SER A 373 36.48 -21.73 -43.49
C SER A 373 36.33 -22.57 -42.22
N SER A 374 36.07 -21.94 -41.08
CA SER A 374 35.82 -22.63 -39.81
C SER A 374 34.49 -23.41 -39.81
N ASN A 375 33.56 -23.10 -40.71
CA ASN A 375 32.24 -23.72 -40.78
C ASN A 375 32.12 -24.80 -41.87
N GLY A 376 33.23 -25.24 -42.48
CA GLY A 376 33.21 -26.19 -43.60
C GLY A 376 32.58 -27.56 -43.29
N GLY A 377 32.46 -27.94 -42.01
CA GLY A 377 31.77 -29.16 -41.56
C GLY A 377 30.29 -28.97 -41.18
N CYS A 378 29.78 -27.74 -41.25
CA CYS A 378 28.41 -27.41 -40.89
C CYS A 378 27.48 -27.53 -42.10
N TYR A 379 26.28 -28.08 -41.88
CA TYR A 379 25.20 -28.02 -42.86
C TYR A 379 24.65 -26.60 -42.98
N ARG A 380 24.73 -26.02 -44.18
CA ARG A 380 24.26 -24.65 -44.48
C ARG A 380 22.77 -24.47 -44.23
N ASN A 381 21.94 -25.40 -44.72
CA ASN A 381 20.50 -25.35 -44.50
C ASN A 381 20.13 -25.40 -43.00
N LEU A 382 20.87 -26.12 -42.17
CA LEU A 382 20.64 -26.08 -40.72
C LEU A 382 21.03 -24.73 -40.11
N MET A 383 22.10 -24.11 -40.61
CA MET A 383 22.53 -22.79 -40.17
C MET A 383 21.49 -21.72 -40.52
N GLU A 384 20.91 -21.78 -41.72
CA GLU A 384 19.80 -20.93 -42.16
C GLU A 384 18.53 -21.15 -41.31
N GLU A 385 18.14 -22.42 -41.09
CA GLU A 385 17.00 -22.76 -40.23
C GLU A 385 17.17 -22.24 -38.78
N LEU A 386 18.41 -22.27 -38.25
CA LEU A 386 18.74 -21.71 -36.94
C LEU A 386 18.72 -20.18 -36.94
N ASP A 387 19.18 -19.54 -38.02
CA ASP A 387 19.15 -18.07 -38.18
C ASP A 387 17.71 -17.55 -38.21
N THR A 388 16.85 -18.18 -39.01
CA THR A 388 15.41 -17.85 -39.07
C THR A 388 14.74 -18.03 -37.72
N MET A 389 15.04 -19.13 -37.02
CA MET A 389 14.53 -19.36 -35.67
C MET A 389 15.00 -18.27 -34.70
N LEU A 390 16.26 -17.83 -34.78
CA LEU A 390 16.76 -16.74 -33.94
C LEU A 390 16.03 -15.44 -34.23
N GLN A 391 15.85 -15.06 -35.49
CA GLN A 391 15.09 -13.85 -35.88
C GLN A 391 13.62 -13.88 -35.41
N GLU A 392 12.96 -15.04 -35.46
CA GLU A 392 11.57 -15.18 -35.03
C GLU A 392 11.39 -15.15 -33.50
N LYS A 393 12.39 -15.65 -32.74
CA LYS A 393 12.23 -15.95 -31.31
C LYS A 393 13.05 -15.07 -30.38
N ASN A 394 14.17 -14.54 -30.87
CA ASN A 394 15.02 -13.64 -30.10
C ASN A 394 14.57 -12.19 -30.38
N PRO A 395 14.10 -11.45 -29.36
CA PRO A 395 13.67 -10.06 -29.53
C PRO A 395 14.79 -9.08 -29.90
N TYR A 396 16.06 -9.54 -29.89
CA TYR A 396 17.25 -8.76 -30.20
C TYR A 396 17.99 -9.23 -31.46
N ALA A 397 17.43 -10.17 -32.22
CA ALA A 397 18.08 -10.75 -33.40
C ALA A 397 18.02 -9.84 -34.63
#